data_AF-G6E9A1-F1
#
_entry.id   AF-G6E9A1-F1
#
_cell.length_a   1.000
_cell.length_b   1.000
_cell.length_c   1.000
_cell.angle_alpha   90.00
_cell.angle_beta   90.00
_cell.angle_gamma   90.00
#
_symmetry.space_group_name_H-M   'P 1'
#
loop_
_entity.id
_entity.type
_entity.pdbx_description
1 polymer ?
#
loop_
_entity_poly.entity_id
_entity_poly.type
_entity_poly.pdbx_seq_one_letter_code
_entity_poly.pdbx_strand_id
1 'polypeptide(L)'
;MRFSLLPLLLAGGACTQAPGEVASAPPADVRPIPAEADGDYNLPAQKEKLATIRMDVETGFLNQEQRDVVNLLIKASDLMSEIYLRQRYAENPQVRRAVSMNRRSDRDLLVEMFDRNFGPWDELAELHPFWGSTPMPEGAGFYPEDLTREALEAYIAAHPEQKEALLSPYTVVKREGDRLVAVPYSVEYRQWLEPAAQLLEQAAARTGNASLKKFLSLRARAFRTDDYFESELAWMDLTGTPIEVAIGPYEVYTDRLMGAKTAFESFVTLKDPQESAALAKYKNYLKDMEANLPIEDRYKNFQRGFASPIAVAEQVHGGGDNVPGVQTIAFNLPNDERVREAKGAKKVILSNVLGAKFERILKPMGSLVLEPDQAALVDKKYMQFETLFHELSHSLGPGTIVVNGETTTVDKMLKEQGSALEEAKADVAGVWNILLMMRKGEIPAAEKPQLFATYFTGIFRAVRFGAVEAHGKGAALQYAYLLDKGAFRWDEAAGRYVIDDARMEAGVRDLLHDILMLQAHGDYAGTKAFMDKWAKLDAHAEAAIASMGSLPVDIRPIYPDAI
;
A
#
# COMPACT_ATOMS: atom_id res chain seq x y z
N MET A 1 -2.99 61.08 73.54
CA MET A 1 -3.92 62.20 73.26
C MET A 1 -3.23 63.15 72.28
N ARG A 2 -3.56 63.07 70.99
CA ARG A 2 -4.49 63.99 70.27
C ARG A 2 -4.02 65.46 70.26
N PHE A 3 -3.43 65.94 69.15
CA PHE A 3 -4.07 66.79 68.11
C PHE A 3 -3.06 67.57 67.22
N SER A 4 -3.40 67.65 65.91
CA SER A 4 -3.18 68.78 64.95
C SER A 4 -1.79 69.06 64.36
N LEU A 5 -1.58 69.58 63.13
CA LEU A 5 -2.25 69.65 61.81
C LEU A 5 -1.33 70.53 60.88
N LEU A 6 -1.02 70.07 59.66
CA LEU A 6 -0.52 70.78 58.43
C LEU A 6 0.91 71.43 58.42
N PRO A 7 1.58 71.71 57.26
CA PRO A 7 1.20 71.52 55.83
C PRO A 7 2.31 71.03 54.83
N LEU A 8 1.85 70.73 53.60
CA LEU A 8 2.45 70.92 52.24
C LEU A 8 3.69 70.13 51.72
N LEU A 9 3.42 69.40 50.63
CA LEU A 9 4.17 69.23 49.36
C LEU A 9 5.51 68.44 49.31
N LEU A 10 5.41 67.17 48.90
CA LEU A 10 6.16 66.56 47.79
C LEU A 10 5.52 65.21 47.44
N ALA A 11 5.07 65.06 46.19
CA ALA A 11 4.39 63.86 45.70
C ALA A 11 5.40 62.79 45.28
N GLY A 12 5.25 61.60 45.85
CA GLY A 12 5.88 60.36 45.39
C GLY A 12 4.93 59.21 45.68
N GLY A 13 4.80 58.27 44.74
CA GLY A 13 4.10 57.02 45.01
C GLY A 13 3.41 56.36 43.82
N ALA A 14 4.11 55.36 43.27
CA ALA A 14 3.59 54.10 42.77
C ALA A 14 2.73 54.10 41.49
N CYS A 15 3.39 53.74 40.40
CA CYS A 15 2.81 53.11 39.23
C CYS A 15 2.27 51.72 39.56
N THR A 16 0.99 51.45 39.30
CA THR A 16 0.49 50.13 38.91
C THR A 16 -0.73 50.34 38.00
N GLN A 17 -0.52 50.16 36.69
CA GLN A 17 -1.58 50.26 35.68
C GLN A 17 -2.53 49.06 35.75
N ALA A 18 -3.80 49.36 35.49
CA ALA A 18 -4.92 48.44 35.40
C ALA A 18 -4.76 47.38 34.29
N PRO A 19 -5.43 46.22 34.39
CA PRO A 19 -5.43 45.22 33.33
C PRO A 19 -6.15 45.73 32.09
N GLY A 20 -5.40 45.94 31.02
CA GLY A 20 -5.91 46.26 29.69
C GLY A 20 -6.51 45.04 29.00
N GLU A 21 -7.53 45.29 28.20
CA GLU A 21 -8.20 44.35 27.32
C GLU A 21 -7.21 43.52 26.50
N VAL A 22 -7.30 42.20 26.62
CA VAL A 22 -6.61 41.27 25.71
C VAL A 22 -7.40 41.26 24.42
N ALA A 23 -6.88 41.95 23.40
CA ALA A 23 -7.38 41.86 22.04
C ALA A 23 -7.27 40.41 21.56
N SER A 24 -8.41 39.77 21.29
CA SER A 24 -8.46 38.51 20.56
C SER A 24 -7.91 38.73 19.17
N ALA A 25 -6.83 38.03 18.82
CA ALA A 25 -6.35 37.97 17.45
C ALA A 25 -7.49 37.47 16.54
N PRO A 26 -7.77 38.15 15.42
CA PRO A 26 -8.77 37.68 14.47
C PRO A 26 -8.33 36.35 13.86
N PRO A 27 -9.27 35.48 13.43
CA PRO A 27 -8.94 34.27 12.69
C PRO A 27 -8.09 34.64 11.47
N ALA A 28 -7.04 33.86 11.22
CA ALA A 28 -6.17 34.07 10.08
C ALA A 28 -7.00 34.15 8.79
N ASP A 29 -6.91 35.30 8.11
CA ASP A 29 -7.46 35.51 6.78
C ASP A 29 -6.95 34.42 5.84
N VAL A 30 -7.85 33.61 5.31
CA VAL A 30 -7.59 32.77 4.12
C VAL A 30 -7.37 33.73 2.95
N ARG A 31 -6.13 34.17 2.76
CA ARG A 31 -5.73 34.92 1.57
C ARG A 31 -5.90 34.01 0.34
N PRO A 32 -6.35 34.53 -0.81
CA PRO A 32 -6.25 33.79 -2.07
C PRO A 32 -4.76 33.62 -2.37
N ILE A 33 -4.26 32.40 -2.24
CA ILE A 33 -2.88 32.06 -2.59
C ILE A 33 -2.79 32.06 -4.13
N PRO A 34 -1.82 32.77 -4.75
CA PRO A 34 -1.65 32.74 -6.19
C PRO A 34 -1.37 31.31 -6.64
N ALA A 35 -2.15 30.80 -7.59
CA ALA A 35 -1.78 29.62 -8.34
C ALA A 35 -0.73 30.05 -9.37
N GLU A 36 0.55 29.98 -9.02
CA GLU A 36 1.56 29.78 -10.06
C GLU A 36 1.44 28.33 -10.50
N ALA A 37 0.81 28.15 -11.67
CA ALA A 37 0.86 26.89 -12.38
C ALA A 37 2.33 26.64 -12.73
N ASP A 38 2.91 25.63 -12.08
CA ASP A 38 4.14 25.02 -12.56
C ASP A 38 3.90 24.64 -14.02
N GLY A 39 4.70 25.19 -14.95
CA GLY A 39 4.38 25.19 -16.39
C GLY A 39 4.29 23.79 -17.02
N ASP A 40 4.66 22.74 -16.27
CA ASP A 40 4.73 21.34 -16.70
C ASP A 40 3.62 20.46 -16.09
N TYR A 41 2.87 20.91 -15.07
CA TYR A 41 1.83 20.09 -14.44
C TYR A 41 0.46 20.25 -15.13
N ASN A 42 0.14 19.31 -16.03
CA ASN A 42 -1.11 19.31 -16.80
C ASN A 42 -2.20 18.45 -16.12
N LEU A 43 -3.08 19.10 -15.35
CA LEU A 43 -4.15 18.44 -14.58
C LEU A 43 -5.05 17.51 -15.42
N PRO A 44 -5.53 17.89 -16.63
CA PRO A 44 -6.23 16.96 -17.52
C PRO A 44 -5.41 15.71 -17.89
N ALA A 45 -4.12 15.87 -18.23
CA ALA A 45 -3.28 14.72 -18.57
C ALA A 45 -3.07 13.79 -17.37
N GLN A 46 -2.90 14.35 -16.17
CA GLN A 46 -2.81 13.58 -14.93
C GLN A 46 -4.12 12.85 -14.60
N LYS A 47 -5.28 13.42 -14.95
CA LYS A 47 -6.57 12.75 -14.82
C LYS A 47 -6.62 11.45 -15.64
N GLU A 48 -6.20 11.52 -16.91
CA GLU A 48 -6.29 10.40 -17.86
C GLU A 48 -5.31 9.25 -17.58
N LYS A 49 -4.34 9.44 -16.66
CA LYS A 49 -3.47 8.35 -16.20
C LYS A 49 -4.24 7.20 -15.52
N LEU A 50 -5.45 7.43 -15.01
CA LEU A 50 -6.31 6.38 -14.48
C LEU A 50 -7.46 6.05 -15.44
N ALA A 51 -7.42 4.85 -16.02
CA ALA A 51 -8.54 4.35 -16.83
C ALA A 51 -9.73 4.04 -15.93
N THR A 52 -10.87 4.71 -16.17
CA THR A 52 -12.09 4.45 -15.41
C THR A 52 -12.72 3.11 -15.83
N ILE A 53 -12.93 2.20 -14.87
CA ILE A 53 -13.44 0.85 -15.11
C ILE A 53 -14.66 0.60 -14.22
N ARG A 54 -15.79 0.25 -14.84
CA ARG A 54 -16.96 -0.24 -14.09
C ARG A 54 -16.66 -1.66 -13.63
N MET A 55 -16.81 -1.91 -12.33
CA MET A 55 -16.52 -3.19 -11.72
C MET A 55 -17.83 -3.96 -11.54
N ASP A 56 -18.27 -4.62 -12.60
CA ASP A 56 -19.45 -5.46 -12.59
C ASP A 56 -19.09 -6.85 -12.04
N VAL A 57 -19.30 -7.05 -10.74
CA VAL A 57 -19.02 -8.32 -10.04
C VAL A 57 -20.20 -9.28 -10.20
N GLU A 58 -19.93 -10.55 -10.51
CA GLU A 58 -20.96 -11.58 -10.53
C GLU A 58 -21.42 -11.86 -9.10
N THR A 59 -22.69 -11.62 -8.81
CA THR A 59 -23.26 -11.78 -7.45
C THR A 59 -24.44 -12.74 -7.42
N GLY A 60 -24.88 -13.27 -8.56
CA GLY A 60 -26.07 -14.12 -8.72
C GLY A 60 -26.09 -15.36 -7.83
N PHE A 61 -24.90 -15.84 -7.42
CA PHE A 61 -24.76 -16.96 -6.50
C PHE A 61 -25.03 -16.61 -5.03
N LEU A 62 -25.12 -15.33 -4.66
CA LEU A 62 -25.43 -14.89 -3.30
C LEU A 62 -26.93 -15.00 -3.02
N ASN A 63 -27.24 -15.55 -1.84
CA ASN A 63 -28.59 -15.49 -1.30
C ASN A 63 -28.92 -14.07 -0.74
N GLN A 64 -30.18 -13.81 -0.42
CA GLN A 64 -30.62 -12.50 0.06
C GLN A 64 -29.91 -12.06 1.36
N GLU A 65 -29.66 -12.99 2.29
CA GLU A 65 -28.95 -12.71 3.54
C GLU A 65 -27.54 -12.18 3.26
N GLN A 66 -26.82 -12.84 2.35
CA GLN A 66 -25.46 -12.48 1.96
C GLN A 66 -25.42 -11.12 1.25
N ARG A 67 -26.38 -10.83 0.36
CA ARG A 67 -26.49 -9.51 -0.28
C ARG A 67 -26.71 -8.41 0.74
N ASP A 68 -27.61 -8.61 1.70
CA ASP A 68 -27.86 -7.63 2.76
C ASP A 68 -26.60 -7.38 3.61
N VAL A 69 -25.85 -8.43 3.93
CA VAL A 69 -24.56 -8.32 4.64
C VAL A 69 -23.57 -7.50 3.82
N VAL A 70 -23.38 -7.82 2.54
CA VAL A 70 -22.46 -7.07 1.65
C VAL A 70 -22.86 -5.60 1.58
N ASN A 71 -24.15 -5.29 1.41
CA ASN A 71 -24.64 -3.91 1.34
C ASN A 71 -24.43 -3.13 2.66
N LEU A 72 -24.39 -3.80 3.81
CA LEU A 72 -24.01 -3.18 5.08
C LEU A 72 -22.48 -2.94 5.16
N LEU A 73 -21.68 -3.84 4.62
CA LEU A 73 -20.22 -3.70 4.56
C LEU A 73 -19.79 -2.58 3.61
N ILE A 74 -20.47 -2.40 2.48
CA ILE A 74 -20.27 -1.27 1.55
C ILE A 74 -20.43 0.05 2.33
N LYS A 75 -21.55 0.23 3.04
CA LYS A 75 -21.80 1.43 3.85
C LYS A 75 -20.76 1.64 4.95
N ALA A 76 -20.28 0.56 5.57
CA ALA A 76 -19.23 0.66 6.59
C ALA A 76 -17.89 1.08 5.96
N SER A 77 -17.61 0.65 4.73
CA SER A 77 -16.40 1.00 3.97
C SER A 77 -16.38 2.48 3.59
N ASP A 78 -17.53 3.07 3.26
CA ASP A 78 -17.63 4.51 2.97
C ASP A 78 -17.21 5.36 4.18
N LEU A 79 -17.49 4.88 5.40
CA LEU A 79 -17.04 5.53 6.63
C LEU A 79 -15.52 5.41 6.83
N MET A 80 -14.88 4.35 6.32
CA MET A 80 -13.41 4.25 6.33
C MET A 80 -12.81 5.29 5.40
N SER A 81 -13.43 5.58 4.26
CA SER A 81 -13.02 6.66 3.35
C SER A 81 -13.10 8.04 4.01
N GLU A 82 -14.12 8.30 4.81
CA GLU A 82 -14.22 9.55 5.59
C GLU A 82 -13.11 9.69 6.63
N ILE A 83 -12.71 8.60 7.29
CA ILE A 83 -11.60 8.60 8.23
C ILE A 83 -10.29 8.81 7.47
N TYR A 84 -10.06 8.04 6.42
CA TYR A 84 -8.82 8.08 5.66
C TYR A 84 -8.58 9.43 5.00
N LEU A 85 -9.63 10.10 4.51
CA LEU A 85 -9.56 11.48 4.04
C LEU A 85 -8.91 12.41 5.08
N ARG A 86 -9.15 12.19 6.38
CA ARG A 86 -8.56 12.97 7.47
C ARG A 86 -7.19 12.45 7.89
N GLN A 87 -6.94 11.14 7.76
CA GLN A 87 -5.60 10.56 7.97
C GLN A 87 -4.60 11.02 6.91
N ARG A 88 -5.05 11.26 5.67
CA ARG A 88 -4.30 11.94 4.62
C ARG A 88 -3.90 13.36 5.03
N TYR A 89 -4.87 14.14 5.48
CA TYR A 89 -4.65 15.49 5.99
C TYR A 89 -5.84 15.94 6.82
N ALA A 90 -5.61 16.35 8.07
CA ALA A 90 -6.71 16.60 9.03
C ALA A 90 -7.72 17.65 8.53
N GLU A 91 -7.25 18.66 7.79
CA GLU A 91 -8.08 19.74 7.24
C GLU A 91 -8.63 19.45 5.84
N ASN A 92 -8.45 18.24 5.30
CA ASN A 92 -8.96 17.88 3.97
C ASN A 92 -10.46 18.17 3.77
N PRO A 93 -11.37 17.99 4.74
CA PRO A 93 -12.77 18.38 4.56
C PRO A 93 -12.94 19.88 4.26
N GLN A 94 -12.13 20.73 4.89
CA GLN A 94 -12.09 22.17 4.70
C GLN A 94 -11.45 22.52 3.35
N VAL A 95 -10.34 21.85 3.00
CA VAL A 95 -9.68 22.00 1.69
C VAL A 95 -10.62 21.62 0.56
N ARG A 96 -11.30 20.47 0.65
CA ARG A 96 -12.32 20.03 -0.32
C ARG A 96 -13.40 21.07 -0.53
N ARG A 97 -13.88 21.67 0.57
CA ARG A 97 -14.88 22.74 0.52
C ARG A 97 -14.33 23.99 -0.17
N ALA A 98 -13.09 24.38 0.10
CA ALA A 98 -12.44 25.49 -0.57
C ALA A 98 -12.27 25.23 -2.07
N VAL A 99 -11.85 24.02 -2.46
CA VAL A 99 -11.75 23.58 -3.85
C VAL A 99 -13.13 23.64 -4.52
N SER A 100 -14.19 23.11 -3.91
CA SER A 100 -15.52 23.10 -4.56
C SER A 100 -16.19 24.48 -4.68
N MET A 101 -15.79 25.45 -3.86
CA MET A 101 -16.32 26.82 -3.90
C MET A 101 -15.45 27.79 -4.70
N ASN A 102 -14.35 27.32 -5.29
CA ASN A 102 -13.43 28.17 -6.04
C ASN A 102 -14.07 28.67 -7.37
N ARG A 103 -13.53 29.76 -7.92
CA ARG A 103 -14.04 30.43 -9.14
C ARG A 103 -13.20 30.16 -10.40
N ARG A 104 -12.24 29.24 -10.35
CA ARG A 104 -11.43 28.86 -11.51
C ARG A 104 -12.30 28.13 -12.53
N SER A 105 -11.95 28.24 -13.81
CA SER A 105 -12.67 27.57 -14.90
C SER A 105 -12.52 26.04 -14.86
N ASP A 106 -11.47 25.53 -14.23
CA ASP A 106 -11.18 24.10 -14.05
C ASP A 106 -11.67 23.54 -12.70
N ARG A 107 -12.56 24.25 -12.00
CA ARG A 107 -13.10 23.87 -10.68
C ARG A 107 -13.57 22.41 -10.62
N ASP A 108 -14.37 21.97 -11.58
CA ASP A 108 -14.94 20.61 -11.54
C ASP A 108 -13.87 19.53 -11.69
N LEU A 109 -12.84 19.81 -12.50
CA LEU A 109 -11.67 18.95 -12.63
C LEU A 109 -10.85 18.92 -11.33
N LEU A 110 -10.68 20.07 -10.66
CA LEU A 110 -10.01 20.12 -9.35
C LEU A 110 -10.76 19.35 -8.28
N VAL A 111 -12.10 19.42 -8.26
CA VAL A 111 -12.94 18.62 -7.35
C VAL A 111 -12.79 17.14 -7.65
N GLU A 112 -12.86 16.74 -8.93
CA GLU A 112 -12.67 15.34 -9.33
C GLU A 112 -11.28 14.82 -8.93
N MET A 113 -10.23 15.60 -9.16
CA MET A 113 -8.86 15.26 -8.79
C MET A 113 -8.67 15.19 -7.28
N PHE A 114 -9.31 16.08 -6.51
CA PHE A 114 -9.34 16.01 -5.06
C PHE A 114 -10.00 14.71 -4.59
N ASP A 115 -11.20 14.41 -5.09
CA ASP A 115 -11.98 13.24 -4.70
C ASP A 115 -11.30 11.93 -5.09
N ARG A 116 -10.55 11.93 -6.20
CA ARG A 116 -9.75 10.79 -6.65
C ARG A 116 -8.55 10.51 -5.75
N ASN A 117 -7.91 11.55 -5.23
CA ASN A 117 -6.68 11.39 -4.44
C ASN A 117 -6.93 11.48 -2.92
N PHE A 118 -8.14 11.82 -2.48
CA PHE A 118 -8.43 12.15 -1.07
C PHE A 118 -7.52 13.27 -0.55
N GLY A 119 -7.32 14.29 -1.37
CA GLY A 119 -6.48 15.43 -1.03
C GLY A 119 -6.00 16.20 -2.27
N PRO A 120 -5.40 17.38 -2.06
CA PRO A 120 -4.88 18.25 -3.13
C PRO A 120 -3.54 17.81 -3.74
N TRP A 121 -3.12 16.55 -3.54
CA TRP A 121 -1.83 16.01 -3.98
C TRP A 121 -2.04 14.81 -4.89
N ASP A 122 -1.33 14.76 -6.02
CA ASP A 122 -1.49 13.68 -7.00
C ASP A 122 -0.59 12.48 -6.69
N GLU A 123 -1.21 11.35 -6.34
CA GLU A 123 -0.54 10.08 -6.07
C GLU A 123 0.32 9.58 -7.24
N LEU A 124 -0.06 9.91 -8.48
CA LEU A 124 0.66 9.45 -9.69
C LEU A 124 1.74 10.42 -10.18
N ALA A 125 2.03 11.45 -9.39
CA ALA A 125 3.01 12.48 -9.68
C ALA A 125 3.78 12.86 -8.41
N GLU A 126 4.20 11.86 -7.63
CA GLU A 126 5.03 12.06 -6.43
C GLU A 126 4.41 13.05 -5.43
N LEU A 127 3.09 12.97 -5.25
CA LEU A 127 2.31 13.85 -4.38
C LEU A 127 2.42 15.34 -4.76
N HIS A 128 2.60 15.65 -6.04
CA HIS A 128 2.62 17.03 -6.53
C HIS A 128 1.33 17.75 -6.14
N PRO A 129 1.41 18.92 -5.46
CA PRO A 129 0.23 19.69 -5.08
C PRO A 129 -0.41 20.31 -6.32
N PHE A 130 -1.68 20.01 -6.58
CA PHE A 130 -2.45 20.63 -7.66
C PHE A 130 -3.42 21.71 -7.17
N TRP A 131 -3.47 21.93 -5.86
CA TRP A 131 -4.20 23.02 -5.22
C TRP A 131 -3.34 23.64 -4.12
N GLY A 132 -3.00 24.93 -4.29
CA GLY A 132 -1.95 25.57 -3.49
C GLY A 132 -0.55 25.11 -3.91
N SER A 133 0.45 25.31 -3.05
CA SER A 133 1.85 24.92 -3.30
C SER A 133 2.46 24.16 -2.12
N THR A 134 1.68 23.88 -1.08
CA THR A 134 2.18 23.23 0.14
C THR A 134 2.36 21.73 -0.11
N PRO A 135 3.56 21.18 0.12
CA PRO A 135 3.76 19.73 0.09
C PRO A 135 2.88 19.02 1.12
N MET A 136 2.53 17.76 0.86
CA MET A 136 1.79 16.97 1.84
C MET A 136 2.67 16.74 3.08
N PRO A 137 2.20 17.07 4.31
CA PRO A 137 2.97 16.84 5.53
C PRO A 137 3.42 15.39 5.63
N GLU A 138 4.66 15.14 6.03
CA GLU A 138 5.19 13.76 6.17
C GLU A 138 4.42 12.95 7.22
N GLY A 139 3.99 13.60 8.30
CA GLY A 139 3.15 12.99 9.33
C GLY A 139 1.66 12.90 8.95
N ALA A 140 1.29 13.35 7.74
CA ALA A 140 -0.07 13.40 7.26
C ALA A 140 -1.04 14.00 8.30
N GLY A 141 -2.22 13.40 8.49
CA GLY A 141 -3.17 13.76 9.55
C GLY A 141 -2.91 13.07 10.89
N PHE A 142 -1.80 12.36 11.06
CA PHE A 142 -1.51 11.61 12.29
C PHE A 142 -0.72 12.40 13.33
N TYR A 143 0.02 13.43 12.91
CA TYR A 143 0.88 14.24 13.75
C TYR A 143 0.58 15.73 13.55
N PRO A 144 1.00 16.62 14.47
CA PRO A 144 0.97 18.06 14.22
C PRO A 144 1.79 18.39 12.95
N GLU A 145 1.27 19.25 12.08
CA GLU A 145 1.88 19.54 10.77
C GLU A 145 3.34 20.04 10.86
N ASP A 146 3.69 20.70 11.96
CA ASP A 146 5.00 21.29 12.23
C ASP A 146 5.96 20.35 12.99
N LEU A 147 5.52 19.14 13.36
CA LEU A 147 6.32 18.21 14.14
C LEU A 147 7.29 17.44 13.23
N THR A 148 8.59 17.70 13.37
CA THR A 148 9.63 16.94 12.65
C THR A 148 9.97 15.63 13.37
N ARG A 149 10.62 14.72 12.63
CA ARG A 149 11.11 13.44 13.16
C ARG A 149 12.04 13.67 14.37
N GLU A 150 12.98 14.59 14.24
CA GLU A 150 13.97 14.90 15.29
C GLU A 150 13.28 15.47 16.53
N ALA A 151 12.27 16.32 16.35
CA ALA A 151 11.51 16.88 17.46
C ALA A 151 10.71 15.79 18.20
N LEU A 152 10.08 14.86 17.47
CA LEU A 152 9.38 13.73 18.07
C LEU A 152 10.35 12.77 18.78
N GLU A 153 11.47 12.43 18.17
CA GLU A 153 12.51 11.58 18.77
C GLU A 153 13.09 12.21 20.04
N ALA A 154 13.37 13.52 20.01
CA ALA A 154 13.85 14.24 21.19
C ALA A 154 12.80 14.26 22.31
N TYR A 155 11.53 14.47 21.96
CA TYR A 155 10.43 14.41 22.92
C TYR A 155 10.31 13.02 23.55
N ILE A 156 10.35 11.95 22.74
CA ILE A 156 10.30 10.57 23.23
C ILE A 156 11.51 10.24 24.11
N ALA A 157 12.69 10.74 23.79
CA ALA A 157 13.88 10.57 24.63
C ALA A 157 13.74 11.26 25.99
N ALA A 158 13.09 12.43 26.04
CA ALA A 158 12.79 13.13 27.28
C ALA A 158 11.61 12.51 28.07
N HIS A 159 10.71 11.80 27.38
CA HIS A 159 9.49 11.19 27.91
C HIS A 159 9.38 9.69 27.54
N PRO A 160 10.33 8.84 27.98
CA PRO A 160 10.38 7.45 27.57
C PRO A 160 9.11 6.66 27.96
N GLU A 161 8.40 7.09 29.00
CA GLU A 161 7.13 6.53 29.43
C GLU A 161 5.98 6.75 28.43
N GLN A 162 6.10 7.74 27.54
CA GLN A 162 5.09 8.06 26.52
C GLN A 162 5.38 7.40 25.17
N LYS A 163 6.56 6.78 25.01
CA LYS A 163 7.03 6.21 23.73
C LYS A 163 6.01 5.26 23.11
N GLU A 164 5.50 4.32 23.90
CA GLU A 164 4.56 3.30 23.41
C GLU A 164 3.27 3.94 22.91
N ALA A 165 2.71 4.91 23.64
CA ALA A 165 1.48 5.57 23.25
C ALA A 165 1.67 6.48 22.02
N LEU A 166 2.77 7.24 21.96
CA LEU A 166 3.08 8.16 20.85
C LEU A 166 3.45 7.43 19.56
N LEU A 167 4.05 6.24 19.64
CA LEU A 167 4.38 5.40 18.49
C LEU A 167 3.36 4.27 18.25
N SER A 168 2.29 4.20 19.04
CA SER A 168 1.24 3.20 18.83
C SER A 168 0.64 3.35 17.42
N PRO A 169 0.38 2.23 16.72
CA PRO A 169 -0.23 2.28 15.39
C PRO A 169 -1.64 2.86 15.39
N TYR A 170 -2.32 2.84 16.54
CA TYR A 170 -3.74 3.19 16.67
C TYR A 170 -3.97 4.51 17.42
N THR A 171 -3.03 5.45 17.33
CA THR A 171 -3.16 6.79 17.95
C THR A 171 -2.75 7.90 16.99
N VAL A 172 -3.45 9.03 17.06
CA VAL A 172 -2.95 10.30 16.50
C VAL A 172 -2.21 11.07 17.59
N VAL A 173 -1.18 11.82 17.23
CA VAL A 173 -0.42 12.69 18.13
C VAL A 173 -0.93 14.12 17.98
N LYS A 174 -1.25 14.77 19.09
CA LYS A 174 -1.70 16.17 19.14
C LYS A 174 -0.88 16.99 20.12
N ARG A 175 -0.91 18.31 19.98
CA ARG A 175 -0.31 19.25 20.93
C ARG A 175 -1.31 19.65 22.01
N GLU A 176 -0.87 19.63 23.26
CA GLU A 176 -1.52 20.27 24.41
C GLU A 176 -0.54 21.26 25.04
N GLY A 177 -0.54 22.50 24.55
CA GLY A 177 0.55 23.44 24.82
C GLY A 177 1.87 22.89 24.27
N ASP A 178 2.89 22.82 25.12
CA ASP A 178 4.21 22.27 24.75
C ASP A 178 4.29 20.74 24.82
N ARG A 179 3.23 20.06 25.28
CA ARG A 179 3.21 18.59 25.41
C ARG A 179 2.65 17.94 24.16
N LEU A 180 3.14 16.73 23.86
CA LEU A 180 2.52 15.83 22.91
C LEU A 180 1.62 14.84 23.65
N VAL A 181 0.42 14.61 23.12
CA VAL A 181 -0.53 13.63 23.63
C VAL A 181 -0.93 12.66 22.53
N ALA A 182 -1.01 11.38 22.87
CA ALA A 182 -1.54 10.34 21.99
C ALA A 182 -3.05 10.19 22.21
N VAL A 183 -3.84 10.41 21.16
CA VAL A 183 -5.29 10.23 21.17
C VAL A 183 -5.62 8.93 20.43
N PRO A 184 -6.26 7.94 21.09
CA PRO A 184 -6.63 6.68 20.45
C PRO A 184 -7.59 6.87 19.27
N TYR A 185 -7.48 6.04 18.24
CA TYR A 185 -8.33 6.10 17.04
C TYR A 185 -9.83 5.96 17.37
N SER A 186 -10.19 5.09 18.31
CA SER A 186 -11.58 4.94 18.79
C SER A 186 -12.16 6.22 19.39
N VAL A 187 -11.31 7.14 19.86
CA VAL A 187 -11.70 8.47 20.35
C VAL A 187 -11.67 9.48 19.21
N GLU A 188 -10.56 9.56 18.48
CA GLU A 188 -10.35 10.54 17.40
C GLU A 188 -11.41 10.42 16.30
N TYR A 189 -11.67 9.19 15.86
CA TYR A 189 -12.53 8.89 14.73
C TYR A 189 -13.90 8.34 15.15
N ARG A 190 -14.28 8.53 16.42
CA ARG A 190 -15.52 8.02 17.00
C ARG A 190 -16.77 8.35 16.17
N GLN A 191 -16.79 9.54 15.57
CA GLN A 191 -17.89 10.01 14.72
C GLN A 191 -18.22 9.03 13.57
N TRP A 192 -17.21 8.35 13.03
CA TRP A 192 -17.36 7.37 11.93
C TRP A 192 -17.26 5.93 12.42
N LEU A 193 -16.39 5.67 13.41
CA LEU A 193 -16.19 4.32 13.95
C LEU A 193 -17.40 3.78 14.70
N GLU A 194 -18.17 4.61 15.40
CA GLU A 194 -19.38 4.15 16.08
C GLU A 194 -20.47 3.72 15.07
N PRO A 195 -20.85 4.53 14.06
CA PRO A 195 -21.75 4.06 13.01
C PRO A 195 -21.21 2.85 12.23
N ALA A 196 -19.92 2.79 11.94
CA ALA A 196 -19.31 1.63 11.27
C ALA A 196 -19.45 0.37 12.13
N ALA A 197 -19.17 0.44 13.43
CA ALA A 197 -19.34 -0.67 14.35
C ALA A 197 -20.81 -1.14 14.42
N GLN A 198 -21.78 -0.22 14.41
CA GLN A 198 -23.20 -0.56 14.37
C GLN A 198 -23.61 -1.25 13.06
N LEU A 199 -23.04 -0.86 11.92
CA LEU A 199 -23.25 -1.54 10.63
C LEU A 199 -22.67 -2.95 10.65
N LEU A 200 -21.48 -3.14 11.22
CA LEU A 200 -20.88 -4.46 11.40
C LEU A 200 -21.70 -5.34 12.35
N GLU A 201 -22.27 -4.79 13.42
CA GLU A 201 -23.18 -5.50 14.32
C GLU A 201 -24.49 -5.91 13.63
N GLN A 202 -25.05 -5.04 12.79
CA GLN A 202 -26.22 -5.37 11.96
C GLN A 202 -25.90 -6.49 10.97
N ALA A 203 -24.74 -6.43 10.32
CA ALA A 203 -24.27 -7.46 9.40
C ALA A 203 -24.05 -8.80 10.14
N ALA A 204 -23.46 -8.75 11.34
CA ALA A 204 -23.29 -9.91 12.21
C ALA A 204 -24.63 -10.53 12.61
N ALA A 205 -25.62 -9.70 12.96
CA ALA A 205 -26.97 -10.15 13.30
C ALA A 205 -27.71 -10.75 12.10
N ARG A 206 -27.46 -10.21 10.89
CA ARG A 206 -28.08 -10.69 9.65
C ARG A 206 -27.54 -12.06 9.23
N THR A 207 -26.24 -12.31 9.38
CA THR A 207 -25.66 -13.55 8.85
C THR A 207 -25.95 -14.79 9.70
N GLY A 208 -26.28 -15.90 9.02
CA GLY A 208 -26.34 -17.24 9.57
C GLY A 208 -24.96 -17.90 9.70
N ASN A 209 -23.91 -17.37 9.07
CA ASN A 209 -22.56 -17.94 9.15
C ASN A 209 -21.89 -17.58 10.49
N ALA A 210 -21.53 -18.59 11.28
CA ALA A 210 -20.97 -18.40 12.61
C ALA A 210 -19.58 -17.73 12.62
N SER A 211 -18.72 -18.03 11.64
CA SER A 211 -17.37 -17.44 11.58
C SER A 211 -17.42 -15.95 11.19
N LEU A 212 -18.25 -15.60 10.21
CA LEU A 212 -18.46 -14.22 9.78
C LEU A 212 -19.12 -13.41 10.88
N LYS A 213 -20.16 -13.95 11.54
CA LYS A 213 -20.77 -13.33 12.72
C LYS A 213 -19.73 -13.00 13.80
N LYS A 214 -18.89 -13.98 14.15
CA LYS A 214 -17.83 -13.80 15.16
C LYS A 214 -16.86 -12.68 14.76
N PHE A 215 -16.37 -12.72 13.52
CA PHE A 215 -15.46 -11.70 13.00
C PHE A 215 -16.08 -10.30 13.08
N LEU A 216 -17.27 -10.12 12.50
CA LEU A 216 -17.95 -8.82 12.43
C LEU A 216 -18.25 -8.25 13.82
N SER A 217 -18.71 -9.08 14.77
CA SER A 217 -18.93 -8.66 16.15
C SER A 217 -17.64 -8.24 16.86
N LEU A 218 -16.54 -8.98 16.67
CA LEU A 218 -15.26 -8.63 17.28
C LEU A 218 -14.64 -7.39 16.64
N ARG A 219 -14.77 -7.20 15.33
CA ARG A 219 -14.29 -6.00 14.63
C ARG A 219 -15.07 -4.75 15.04
N ALA A 220 -16.39 -4.87 15.23
CA ALA A 220 -17.21 -3.79 15.79
C ALA A 220 -16.77 -3.39 17.20
N ARG A 221 -16.36 -4.36 18.03
CA ARG A 221 -15.76 -4.08 19.35
C ARG A 221 -14.40 -3.39 19.22
N ALA A 222 -13.54 -3.89 18.34
CA ALA A 222 -12.20 -3.34 18.10
C ALA A 222 -12.24 -1.86 17.69
N PHE A 223 -13.20 -1.45 16.86
CA PHE A 223 -13.42 -0.03 16.51
C PHE A 223 -13.72 0.89 17.71
N ARG A 224 -14.14 0.33 18.85
CA ARG A 224 -14.41 1.07 20.08
C ARG A 224 -13.31 0.95 21.13
N THR A 225 -12.36 0.03 20.96
CA THR A 225 -11.35 -0.28 21.98
C THR A 225 -9.91 -0.17 21.48
N ASP A 226 -9.69 0.00 20.18
CA ASP A 226 -8.38 0.00 19.52
C ASP A 226 -7.56 -1.29 19.70
N ASP A 227 -8.21 -2.37 20.12
CA ASP A 227 -7.61 -3.71 20.21
C ASP A 227 -8.19 -4.60 19.12
N TYR A 228 -7.42 -4.77 18.06
CA TYR A 228 -7.80 -5.52 16.87
C TYR A 228 -7.45 -7.00 16.95
N PHE A 229 -6.65 -7.43 17.93
CA PHE A 229 -6.04 -8.76 17.97
C PHE A 229 -7.05 -9.90 17.88
N GLU A 230 -8.09 -9.90 18.73
CA GLU A 230 -9.13 -10.94 18.71
C GLU A 230 -9.90 -10.96 17.38
N SER A 231 -10.14 -9.78 16.80
CA SER A 231 -10.86 -9.65 15.54
C SER A 231 -10.03 -10.14 14.35
N GLU A 232 -8.73 -9.89 14.32
CA GLU A 232 -7.84 -10.43 13.28
C GLU A 232 -7.73 -11.95 13.37
N LEU A 233 -7.63 -12.51 14.59
CA LEU A 233 -7.65 -13.97 14.76
C LEU A 233 -8.95 -14.58 14.22
N ALA A 234 -10.09 -13.90 14.39
CA ALA A 234 -11.37 -14.35 13.86
C ALA A 234 -11.48 -14.16 12.33
N TRP A 235 -10.87 -13.10 11.78
CA TRP A 235 -10.78 -12.88 10.33
C TRP A 235 -9.96 -13.98 9.64
N MET A 236 -8.85 -14.38 10.25
CA MET A 236 -8.04 -15.51 9.77
C MET A 236 -8.81 -16.85 9.75
N ASP A 237 -9.81 -17.00 10.63
CA ASP A 237 -10.67 -18.19 10.72
C ASP A 237 -11.91 -18.15 9.80
N LEU A 238 -12.08 -17.09 9.00
CA LEU A 238 -13.27 -16.89 8.19
C LEU A 238 -13.50 -18.06 7.22
N THR A 239 -14.63 -18.76 7.35
CA THR A 239 -14.92 -19.98 6.59
C THR A 239 -16.42 -20.20 6.36
N GLY A 240 -16.77 -21.00 5.35
CA GLY A 240 -18.17 -21.33 5.04
C GLY A 240 -19.01 -20.15 4.56
N THR A 241 -18.37 -19.09 4.05
CA THR A 241 -19.01 -17.91 3.47
C THR A 241 -18.25 -17.48 2.20
N PRO A 242 -18.93 -17.02 1.14
CA PRO A 242 -18.27 -16.40 0.00
C PRO A 242 -17.76 -14.99 0.34
N ILE A 243 -18.34 -14.31 1.32
CA ILE A 243 -17.95 -12.95 1.71
C ILE A 243 -16.59 -13.02 2.39
N GLU A 244 -15.60 -12.32 1.84
CA GLU A 244 -14.27 -12.12 2.41
C GLU A 244 -14.05 -10.62 2.55
N VAL A 245 -13.99 -10.14 3.78
CA VAL A 245 -13.95 -8.71 4.06
C VAL A 245 -12.78 -8.38 4.98
N ALA A 246 -11.95 -7.44 4.58
CA ALA A 246 -11.00 -6.75 5.45
C ALA A 246 -11.50 -5.31 5.66
N ILE A 247 -11.57 -4.85 6.91
CA ILE A 247 -12.07 -3.49 7.22
C ILE A 247 -11.49 -2.99 8.54
N GLY A 248 -10.58 -2.03 8.50
CA GLY A 248 -9.91 -1.54 9.71
C GLY A 248 -8.61 -0.81 9.38
N PRO A 249 -7.82 -0.47 10.41
CA PRO A 249 -6.56 0.23 10.24
C PRO A 249 -5.41 -0.77 10.04
N TYR A 250 -4.75 -0.76 8.87
CA TYR A 250 -3.79 -1.80 8.48
C TYR A 250 -2.42 -1.26 8.06
N GLU A 251 -2.35 -0.50 6.97
CA GLU A 251 -1.08 -0.13 6.35
C GLU A 251 -0.49 1.17 6.92
N VAL A 252 0.83 1.31 6.91
CA VAL A 252 1.53 2.46 7.52
C VAL A 252 2.12 3.45 6.50
N TYR A 253 1.91 3.21 5.20
CA TYR A 253 2.57 3.98 4.12
C TYR A 253 2.22 5.47 4.11
N THR A 254 1.04 5.83 4.63
CA THR A 254 0.61 7.24 4.74
C THR A 254 1.46 8.02 5.75
N ASP A 255 1.99 7.33 6.78
CA ASP A 255 2.91 7.92 7.75
C ASP A 255 4.35 7.90 7.23
N ARG A 256 4.72 8.94 6.51
CA ARG A 256 6.10 9.13 6.03
C ARG A 256 7.03 9.69 7.11
N LEU A 257 6.48 10.18 8.23
CA LEU A 257 7.26 10.75 9.34
C LEU A 257 7.89 9.66 10.19
N MET A 258 7.17 8.59 10.54
CA MET A 258 7.71 7.51 11.38
C MET A 258 7.44 6.11 10.85
N GLY A 259 6.50 5.92 9.92
CA GLY A 259 6.06 4.61 9.46
C GLY A 259 5.41 3.77 10.56
N ALA A 260 4.82 4.41 11.58
CA ALA A 260 4.24 3.78 12.75
C ALA A 260 2.70 3.72 12.69
N LYS A 261 2.06 4.73 12.08
CA LYS A 261 0.60 4.92 12.18
C LYS A 261 -0.15 4.21 11.08
N THR A 262 -1.18 3.44 11.44
CA THR A 262 -1.96 2.69 10.47
C THR A 262 -3.10 3.51 9.87
N ALA A 263 -3.35 3.33 8.59
CA ALA A 263 -4.43 3.95 7.82
C ALA A 263 -5.66 3.03 7.76
N PHE A 264 -6.86 3.60 7.90
CA PHE A 264 -8.11 2.87 7.73
C PHE A 264 -8.35 2.56 6.26
N GLU A 265 -8.72 1.31 6.00
CA GLU A 265 -9.08 0.82 4.67
C GLU A 265 -10.15 -0.28 4.73
N SER A 266 -10.70 -0.60 3.57
CA SER A 266 -11.58 -1.74 3.41
C SER A 266 -11.49 -2.39 2.04
N PHE A 267 -11.59 -3.72 2.06
CA PHE A 267 -11.79 -4.59 0.92
C PHE A 267 -13.07 -5.39 1.16
N VAL A 268 -14.16 -5.05 0.47
CA VAL A 268 -15.37 -5.87 0.46
C VAL A 268 -15.29 -6.77 -0.76
N THR A 269 -15.06 -8.07 -0.54
CA THR A 269 -14.79 -9.01 -1.63
C THR A 269 -15.66 -10.26 -1.55
N LEU A 270 -15.83 -10.90 -2.70
CA LEU A 270 -16.51 -12.18 -2.84
C LEU A 270 -15.52 -13.22 -3.36
N LYS A 271 -15.27 -14.26 -2.56
CA LYS A 271 -14.40 -15.36 -2.93
C LYS A 271 -14.98 -16.12 -4.10
N ASP A 272 -14.11 -16.44 -5.05
CA ASP A 272 -14.32 -17.54 -5.98
C ASP A 272 -13.79 -18.81 -5.30
N PRO A 273 -14.65 -19.76 -4.88
CA PRO A 273 -14.18 -20.98 -4.22
C PRO A 273 -13.39 -21.90 -5.15
N GLN A 274 -13.68 -21.89 -6.45
CA GLN A 274 -13.01 -22.74 -7.43
C GLN A 274 -11.60 -22.21 -7.72
N GLU A 275 -11.46 -20.92 -8.01
CA GLU A 275 -10.15 -20.29 -8.21
C GLU A 275 -9.33 -20.31 -6.91
N SER A 276 -9.95 -20.01 -5.77
CA SER A 276 -9.28 -20.11 -4.47
C SER A 276 -8.75 -21.52 -4.22
N ALA A 277 -9.54 -22.57 -4.49
CA ALA A 277 -9.08 -23.96 -4.34
C ALA A 277 -7.96 -24.30 -5.33
N ALA A 278 -8.07 -23.82 -6.58
CA ALA A 278 -7.07 -24.04 -7.62
C ALA A 278 -5.70 -23.44 -7.26
N LEU A 279 -5.67 -22.28 -6.58
CA LEU A 279 -4.43 -21.65 -6.14
C LEU A 279 -3.98 -22.11 -4.76
N ALA A 280 -4.90 -22.43 -3.85
CA ALA A 280 -4.59 -22.85 -2.49
C ALA A 280 -3.76 -24.14 -2.42
N LYS A 281 -3.76 -24.98 -3.47
CA LYS A 281 -2.88 -26.16 -3.53
C LYS A 281 -1.40 -25.79 -3.52
N TYR A 282 -1.02 -24.61 -4.03
CA TYR A 282 0.38 -24.21 -4.16
C TYR A 282 1.08 -23.98 -2.82
N LYS A 283 0.35 -23.65 -1.76
CA LYS A 283 0.92 -23.56 -0.40
C LYS A 283 1.51 -24.88 0.09
N ASN A 284 0.99 -26.01 -0.39
CA ASN A 284 1.49 -27.33 -0.03
C ASN A 284 2.86 -27.62 -0.65
N TYR A 285 3.29 -26.82 -1.63
CA TYR A 285 4.59 -26.90 -2.28
C TYR A 285 5.63 -25.95 -1.69
N LEU A 286 5.34 -25.17 -0.64
CA LEU A 286 6.30 -24.19 -0.10
C LEU A 286 7.63 -24.81 0.35
N LYS A 287 7.61 -26.03 0.92
CA LYS A 287 8.86 -26.77 1.22
C LYS A 287 9.62 -27.19 -0.03
N ASP A 288 8.91 -27.57 -1.09
CA ASP A 288 9.54 -27.89 -2.38
C ASP A 288 10.13 -26.63 -3.03
N MET A 289 9.43 -25.49 -2.92
CA MET A 289 9.91 -24.20 -3.40
C MET A 289 11.17 -23.74 -2.65
N GLU A 290 11.19 -23.86 -1.32
CA GLU A 290 12.37 -23.59 -0.51
C GLU A 290 13.56 -24.50 -0.90
N ALA A 291 13.30 -25.80 -1.08
CA ALA A 291 14.32 -26.75 -1.53
C ALA A 291 14.85 -26.46 -2.94
N ASN A 292 14.01 -25.88 -3.80
CA ASN A 292 14.30 -25.53 -5.18
C ASN A 292 15.09 -24.21 -5.32
N LEU A 293 15.26 -23.41 -4.25
CA LEU A 293 16.05 -22.19 -4.31
C LEU A 293 17.49 -22.49 -4.78
N PRO A 294 18.06 -21.69 -5.69
CA PRO A 294 19.36 -21.95 -6.32
C PRO A 294 20.53 -21.53 -5.42
N ILE A 295 20.49 -21.87 -4.13
CA ILE A 295 21.52 -21.57 -3.13
C ILE A 295 21.91 -22.83 -2.36
N GLU A 296 23.00 -22.74 -1.60
CA GLU A 296 23.48 -23.83 -0.76
C GLU A 296 22.47 -24.18 0.34
N ASP A 297 22.34 -25.47 0.67
CA ASP A 297 21.32 -25.96 1.61
C ASP A 297 21.42 -25.32 3.01
N ARG A 298 22.63 -24.91 3.43
CA ARG A 298 22.84 -24.22 4.71
C ARG A 298 22.15 -22.86 4.83
N TYR A 299 21.76 -22.25 3.70
CA TYR A 299 21.07 -20.95 3.67
C TYR A 299 19.55 -21.08 3.48
N LYS A 300 19.05 -22.30 3.21
CA LYS A 300 17.61 -22.55 3.05
C LYS A 300 16.91 -22.60 4.40
N ASN A 301 15.72 -22.02 4.48
CA ASN A 301 14.95 -21.84 5.69
C ASN A 301 13.67 -22.69 5.71
N PHE A 302 13.80 -23.94 6.18
CA PHE A 302 12.66 -24.85 6.36
C PHE A 302 11.89 -24.63 7.67
N GLN A 303 12.30 -23.66 8.51
CA GLN A 303 11.70 -23.41 9.82
C GLN A 303 10.59 -22.35 9.78
N ARG A 304 10.44 -21.61 8.66
CA ARG A 304 9.35 -20.66 8.49
C ARG A 304 7.99 -21.37 8.46
N GLY A 305 7.02 -20.76 9.14
CA GLY A 305 5.65 -21.25 9.14
C GLY A 305 5.01 -21.10 7.75
N PHE A 306 4.57 -22.20 7.16
CA PHE A 306 3.94 -22.23 5.83
C PHE A 306 2.40 -22.14 5.89
N ALA A 307 1.87 -21.65 7.01
CA ALA A 307 0.42 -21.52 7.24
C ALA A 307 -0.05 -20.12 6.83
N SER A 308 -0.15 -19.87 5.53
CA SER A 308 -0.81 -18.67 5.00
C SER A 308 -2.01 -19.09 4.15
N PRO A 309 -3.26 -18.78 4.54
CA PRO A 309 -4.39 -18.94 3.66
C PRO A 309 -4.22 -18.08 2.40
N ILE A 310 -4.65 -18.61 1.26
CA ILE A 310 -4.70 -17.90 -0.02
C ILE A 310 -6.17 -17.86 -0.41
N ALA A 311 -6.66 -16.66 -0.71
CA ALA A 311 -7.99 -16.45 -1.26
C ALA A 311 -7.87 -15.72 -2.60
N VAL A 312 -8.70 -16.13 -3.55
CA VAL A 312 -8.97 -15.37 -4.76
C VAL A 312 -10.38 -14.83 -4.65
N ALA A 313 -10.52 -13.52 -4.78
CA ALA A 313 -11.79 -12.86 -4.59
C ALA A 313 -11.97 -11.71 -5.58
N GLU A 314 -13.22 -11.43 -5.92
CA GLU A 314 -13.59 -10.23 -6.68
C GLU A 314 -13.96 -9.11 -5.70
N GLN A 315 -13.32 -7.94 -5.85
CA GLN A 315 -13.65 -6.76 -5.07
C GLN A 315 -15.00 -6.20 -5.53
N VAL A 316 -15.96 -6.11 -4.62
CA VAL A 316 -17.27 -5.49 -4.83
C VAL A 316 -17.24 -4.02 -4.46
N HIS A 317 -16.43 -3.63 -3.46
CA HIS A 317 -16.27 -2.24 -3.04
C HIS A 317 -14.95 -2.06 -2.28
N GLY A 318 -14.35 -0.88 -2.40
CA GLY A 318 -13.17 -0.47 -1.63
C GLY A 318 -13.49 0.73 -0.74
N GLY A 319 -12.74 0.91 0.34
CA GLY A 319 -12.86 2.09 1.21
C GLY A 319 -11.51 2.49 1.81
N GLY A 320 -11.39 3.74 2.23
CA GLY A 320 -10.16 4.25 2.87
C GLY A 320 -8.94 4.23 1.95
N ASP A 321 -7.80 3.72 2.45
CA ASP A 321 -6.51 3.66 1.73
C ASP A 321 -6.58 2.88 0.41
N ASN A 322 -7.50 1.92 0.29
CA ASN A 322 -7.76 1.15 -0.93
C ASN A 322 -8.49 1.93 -2.05
N VAL A 323 -8.66 3.26 -1.94
CA VAL A 323 -9.40 4.07 -2.92
C VAL A 323 -8.48 4.95 -3.77
N PRO A 324 -7.67 5.85 -3.20
CA PRO A 324 -6.91 6.79 -4.03
C PRO A 324 -5.70 6.15 -4.70
N GLY A 325 -5.29 6.74 -5.83
CA GLY A 325 -4.05 6.37 -6.50
C GLY A 325 -4.08 4.98 -7.14
N VAL A 326 -2.98 4.25 -6.98
CA VAL A 326 -2.77 2.93 -7.56
C VAL A 326 -3.59 1.88 -6.80
N GLN A 327 -4.37 1.09 -7.53
CA GLN A 327 -5.26 0.09 -6.93
C GLN A 327 -4.52 -1.18 -6.54
N THR A 328 -4.77 -1.69 -5.34
CA THR A 328 -4.20 -2.96 -4.86
C THR A 328 -4.68 -4.13 -5.74
N ILE A 329 -3.77 -5.03 -6.15
CA ILE A 329 -4.14 -6.29 -6.86
C ILE A 329 -4.13 -7.51 -5.95
N ALA A 330 -3.39 -7.43 -4.86
CA ALA A 330 -3.35 -8.43 -3.81
C ALA A 330 -2.88 -7.77 -2.51
N PHE A 331 -3.30 -8.31 -1.37
CA PHE A 331 -2.83 -7.87 -0.06
C PHE A 331 -2.53 -9.07 0.84
N ASN A 332 -1.66 -8.85 1.83
CA ASN A 332 -1.19 -9.86 2.77
C ASN A 332 -1.35 -9.36 4.21
N LEU A 333 -2.49 -9.64 4.82
CA LEU A 333 -2.89 -9.11 6.13
C LEU A 333 -3.05 -10.23 7.17
N PRO A 334 -3.08 -9.93 8.48
CA PRO A 334 -2.81 -8.62 9.08
C PRO A 334 -1.31 -8.33 9.25
N ASN A 335 -0.99 -7.05 9.50
CA ASN A 335 0.37 -6.58 9.80
C ASN A 335 0.80 -6.83 11.27
N ASP A 336 -0.14 -7.12 12.18
CA ASP A 336 0.16 -7.40 13.60
C ASP A 336 0.94 -8.72 13.75
N GLU A 337 2.23 -8.61 14.10
CA GLU A 337 3.12 -9.76 14.27
C GLU A 337 2.62 -10.76 15.31
N ARG A 338 1.87 -10.34 16.34
CA ARG A 338 1.28 -11.28 17.31
C ARG A 338 0.28 -12.23 16.64
N VAL A 339 -0.47 -11.71 15.67
CA VAL A 339 -1.43 -12.51 14.89
C VAL A 339 -0.69 -13.40 13.89
N ARG A 340 0.35 -12.86 13.24
CA ARG A 340 1.18 -13.61 12.28
C ARG A 340 1.90 -14.77 12.95
N GLU A 341 2.42 -14.59 14.16
CA GLU A 341 2.99 -15.68 14.97
C GLU A 341 1.94 -16.74 15.30
N ALA A 342 0.72 -16.33 15.64
CA ALA A 342 -0.34 -17.25 16.04
C ALA A 342 -0.97 -18.01 14.87
N LYS A 343 -1.14 -17.37 13.71
CA LYS A 343 -1.96 -17.87 12.59
C LYS A 343 -1.41 -17.63 11.18
N GLY A 344 -0.25 -16.99 11.06
CA GLY A 344 0.26 -16.49 9.79
C GLY A 344 -0.52 -15.28 9.28
N ALA A 345 -0.37 -15.00 7.99
CA ALA A 345 -1.09 -13.96 7.27
C ALA A 345 -1.90 -14.58 6.12
N LYS A 346 -3.02 -13.96 5.77
CA LYS A 346 -3.88 -14.35 4.64
C LYS A 346 -3.54 -13.47 3.45
N LYS A 347 -3.26 -14.11 2.32
CA LYS A 347 -3.02 -13.50 1.02
C LYS A 347 -4.32 -13.50 0.23
N VAL A 348 -4.78 -12.34 -0.21
CA VAL A 348 -6.00 -12.20 -1.00
C VAL A 348 -5.64 -11.58 -2.33
N ILE A 349 -5.94 -12.28 -3.44
CA ILE A 349 -5.78 -11.77 -4.80
C ILE A 349 -7.12 -11.23 -5.28
N LEU A 350 -7.13 -9.98 -5.72
CA LEU A 350 -8.30 -9.27 -6.24
C LEU A 350 -8.43 -9.52 -7.74
N SER A 351 -9.04 -10.65 -8.13
CA SER A 351 -9.00 -11.18 -9.50
C SER A 351 -9.61 -10.24 -10.53
N ASN A 352 -10.69 -9.53 -10.20
CA ASN A 352 -11.33 -8.57 -11.09
C ASN A 352 -10.49 -7.28 -11.26
N VAL A 353 -9.86 -6.78 -10.19
CA VAL A 353 -8.93 -5.64 -10.24
C VAL A 353 -7.71 -6.02 -11.08
N LEU A 354 -7.10 -7.18 -10.81
CA LEU A 354 -5.99 -7.73 -11.59
C LEU A 354 -6.37 -7.88 -13.06
N GLY A 355 -7.55 -8.43 -13.36
CA GLY A 355 -8.06 -8.60 -14.71
C GLY A 355 -8.26 -7.27 -15.45
N ALA A 356 -8.78 -6.25 -14.78
CA ALA A 356 -8.93 -4.91 -15.34
C ALA A 356 -7.56 -4.29 -15.67
N LYS A 357 -6.58 -4.41 -14.77
CA LYS A 357 -5.19 -3.96 -15.03
C LYS A 357 -4.54 -4.73 -16.17
N PHE A 358 -4.77 -6.05 -16.25
CA PHE A 358 -4.26 -6.85 -17.35
C PHE A 358 -4.77 -6.35 -18.70
N GLU A 359 -6.10 -6.24 -18.86
CA GLU A 359 -6.70 -5.86 -20.14
C GLU A 359 -6.39 -4.41 -20.55
N ARG A 360 -6.29 -3.49 -19.59
CA ARG A 360 -6.11 -2.05 -19.88
C ARG A 360 -4.66 -1.59 -19.92
N ILE A 361 -3.76 -2.32 -19.27
CA ILE A 361 -2.37 -1.88 -19.08
C ILE A 361 -1.42 -2.93 -19.63
N LEU A 362 -1.36 -4.13 -19.03
CA LEU A 362 -0.30 -5.09 -19.33
C LEU A 362 -0.38 -5.66 -20.75
N LYS A 363 -1.57 -6.10 -21.16
CA LYS A 363 -1.79 -6.68 -22.49
C LYS A 363 -1.47 -5.70 -23.64
N PRO A 364 -2.00 -4.46 -23.67
CA PRO A 364 -1.62 -3.51 -24.72
C PRO A 364 -0.15 -3.07 -24.62
N MET A 365 0.45 -3.08 -23.42
CA MET A 365 1.88 -2.83 -23.25
C MET A 365 2.75 -3.89 -23.93
N GLY A 366 2.31 -5.16 -23.95
CA GLY A 366 3.00 -6.22 -24.68
C GLY A 366 3.27 -5.84 -26.14
N SER A 367 2.31 -5.21 -26.83
CA SER A 367 2.47 -4.78 -28.23
C SER A 367 3.41 -3.58 -28.42
N LEU A 368 3.72 -2.84 -27.36
CA LEU A 368 4.68 -1.73 -27.38
C LEU A 368 6.10 -2.18 -27.05
N VAL A 369 6.23 -3.29 -26.33
CA VAL A 369 7.51 -3.78 -25.81
C VAL A 369 8.05 -4.94 -26.64
N LEU A 370 7.23 -5.94 -26.92
CA LEU A 370 7.64 -7.19 -27.56
C LEU A 370 7.35 -7.20 -29.06
N GLU A 371 8.09 -8.02 -29.81
CA GLU A 371 7.72 -8.35 -31.19
C GLU A 371 6.33 -9.03 -31.24
N PRO A 372 5.59 -8.90 -32.37
CA PRO A 372 4.17 -9.27 -32.41
C PRO A 372 3.84 -10.71 -32.01
N ASP A 373 4.71 -11.66 -32.32
CA ASP A 373 4.55 -13.08 -31.98
C ASP A 373 4.69 -13.32 -30.47
N GLN A 374 5.64 -12.67 -29.81
CA GLN A 374 5.83 -12.74 -28.36
C GLN A 374 4.83 -11.88 -27.58
N ALA A 375 4.44 -10.72 -28.12
CA ALA A 375 3.40 -9.87 -27.55
C ALA A 375 2.05 -10.62 -27.45
N ALA A 376 1.73 -11.49 -28.41
CA ALA A 376 0.53 -12.30 -28.40
C ALA A 376 0.52 -13.39 -27.29
N LEU A 377 1.66 -13.66 -26.65
CA LEU A 377 1.80 -14.64 -25.57
C LEU A 377 1.55 -14.04 -24.18
N VAL A 378 1.41 -12.71 -24.06
CA VAL A 378 1.08 -12.06 -22.79
C VAL A 378 -0.31 -12.51 -22.32
N ASP A 379 -0.38 -13.13 -21.14
CA ASP A 379 -1.56 -13.88 -20.69
C ASP A 379 -1.92 -13.56 -19.23
N LYS A 380 -3.21 -13.31 -18.98
CA LYS A 380 -3.76 -12.95 -17.67
C LYS A 380 -3.46 -14.00 -16.61
N LYS A 381 -3.49 -15.29 -16.99
CA LYS A 381 -3.18 -16.41 -16.11
C LYS A 381 -1.77 -16.30 -15.54
N TYR A 382 -0.80 -15.89 -16.35
CA TYR A 382 0.58 -15.73 -15.90
C TYR A 382 0.77 -14.48 -15.05
N MET A 383 0.01 -13.40 -15.28
CA MET A 383 -0.03 -12.27 -14.34
C MET A 383 -0.60 -12.69 -12.98
N GLN A 384 -1.65 -13.51 -12.95
CA GLN A 384 -2.24 -14.04 -11.71
C GLN A 384 -1.28 -15.01 -10.99
N PHE A 385 -0.61 -15.89 -11.72
CA PHE A 385 0.40 -16.77 -11.14
C PHE A 385 1.61 -15.98 -10.63
N GLU A 386 2.11 -15.01 -11.37
CA GLU A 386 3.22 -14.16 -10.89
C GLU A 386 2.85 -13.45 -9.60
N THR A 387 1.66 -12.84 -9.51
CA THR A 387 1.18 -12.23 -8.24
C THR A 387 1.11 -13.27 -7.12
N LEU A 388 0.53 -14.44 -7.36
CA LEU A 388 0.47 -15.50 -6.35
C LEU A 388 1.86 -15.96 -5.88
N PHE A 389 2.75 -16.25 -6.82
CA PHE A 389 4.05 -16.83 -6.55
C PHE A 389 5.03 -15.80 -6.01
N HIS A 390 4.86 -14.51 -6.33
CA HIS A 390 5.52 -13.39 -5.66
C HIS A 390 5.16 -13.40 -4.16
N GLU A 391 3.87 -13.41 -3.83
CA GLU A 391 3.38 -13.42 -2.45
C GLU A 391 3.87 -14.65 -1.66
N LEU A 392 3.87 -15.83 -2.30
CA LEU A 392 4.43 -17.04 -1.69
C LEU A 392 5.94 -16.91 -1.46
N SER A 393 6.65 -16.24 -2.37
CA SER A 393 8.11 -16.12 -2.33
C SER A 393 8.64 -15.16 -1.27
N HIS A 394 7.84 -14.22 -0.77
CA HIS A 394 8.20 -13.47 0.45
C HIS A 394 8.45 -14.39 1.65
N SER A 395 7.76 -15.53 1.71
CA SER A 395 7.92 -16.51 2.79
C SER A 395 9.12 -17.43 2.60
N LEU A 396 9.84 -17.34 1.49
CA LEU A 396 10.95 -18.21 1.13
C LEU A 396 12.31 -17.51 1.29
N GLY A 397 13.35 -18.33 1.43
CA GLY A 397 14.75 -17.90 1.50
C GLY A 397 15.21 -17.41 2.87
N PRO A 398 16.41 -16.78 2.93
CA PRO A 398 16.99 -16.27 4.16
C PRO A 398 16.06 -15.30 4.89
N GLY A 399 16.01 -15.40 6.22
CA GLY A 399 15.18 -14.53 7.07
C GLY A 399 15.89 -14.23 8.37
N THR A 400 15.96 -15.24 9.25
CA THR A 400 16.94 -15.25 10.35
C THR A 400 18.27 -15.75 9.80
N ILE A 401 19.34 -15.00 10.06
CA ILE A 401 20.69 -15.27 9.55
C ILE A 401 21.70 -15.14 10.69
N VAL A 402 22.93 -15.64 10.45
CA VAL A 402 24.06 -15.46 11.38
C VAL A 402 25.12 -14.62 10.68
N VAL A 403 25.41 -13.44 11.21
CA VAL A 403 26.45 -12.54 10.70
C VAL A 403 27.47 -12.34 11.81
N ASN A 404 28.75 -12.61 11.52
CA ASN A 404 29.85 -12.51 12.50
C ASN A 404 29.61 -13.29 13.80
N GLY A 405 28.90 -14.41 13.73
CA GLY A 405 28.58 -15.26 14.89
C GLY A 405 27.35 -14.81 15.70
N GLU A 406 26.70 -13.71 15.31
CA GLU A 406 25.49 -13.21 15.97
C GLU A 406 24.24 -13.51 15.15
N THR A 407 23.20 -14.01 15.82
CA THR A 407 21.88 -14.19 15.21
C THR A 407 21.23 -12.84 14.97
N THR A 408 20.82 -12.60 13.73
CA THR A 408 20.15 -11.38 13.30
C THR A 408 19.14 -11.68 12.19
N THR A 409 18.59 -10.66 11.55
CA THR A 409 17.61 -10.80 10.46
C THR A 409 18.05 -10.03 9.23
N VAL A 410 17.60 -10.46 8.06
CA VAL A 410 17.93 -9.84 6.76
C VAL A 410 17.53 -8.36 6.74
N ASP A 411 16.32 -8.02 7.17
CA ASP A 411 15.80 -6.65 7.24
C ASP A 411 16.68 -5.75 8.11
N LYS A 412 17.07 -6.23 9.30
CA LYS A 412 17.94 -5.49 10.22
C LYS A 412 19.33 -5.23 9.62
N MET A 413 19.86 -6.19 8.87
CA MET A 413 21.17 -6.07 8.25
C MET A 413 21.16 -5.20 7.00
N LEU A 414 20.12 -5.30 6.16
CA LEU A 414 20.03 -4.59 4.89
C LEU A 414 19.41 -3.19 4.99
N LYS A 415 18.70 -2.87 6.07
CA LYS A 415 18.17 -1.53 6.34
C LYS A 415 17.37 -0.98 5.15
N GLU A 416 17.66 0.24 4.70
CA GLU A 416 16.97 0.88 3.59
C GLU A 416 17.22 0.24 2.22
N GLN A 417 18.21 -0.67 2.11
CA GLN A 417 18.43 -1.46 0.90
C GLN A 417 17.54 -2.72 0.86
N GLY A 418 16.92 -3.09 1.98
CA GLY A 418 16.19 -4.34 2.14
C GLY A 418 14.94 -4.43 1.27
N SER A 419 14.11 -3.39 1.24
CA SER A 419 12.79 -3.45 0.59
C SER A 419 12.87 -3.71 -0.90
N ALA A 420 13.68 -2.92 -1.64
CA ALA A 420 13.79 -3.10 -3.09
C ALA A 420 14.43 -4.44 -3.49
N LEU A 421 15.37 -4.95 -2.68
CA LEU A 421 15.97 -6.25 -2.90
C LEU A 421 14.97 -7.39 -2.61
N GLU A 422 14.16 -7.28 -1.56
CA GLU A 422 13.14 -8.26 -1.21
C GLU A 422 12.01 -8.33 -2.25
N GLU A 423 11.59 -7.20 -2.81
CA GLU A 423 10.66 -7.15 -3.95
C GLU A 423 11.24 -7.87 -5.17
N ALA A 424 12.48 -7.54 -5.55
CA ALA A 424 13.15 -8.22 -6.66
C ALA A 424 13.31 -9.73 -6.40
N LYS A 425 13.60 -10.13 -5.15
CA LYS A 425 13.64 -11.54 -4.76
C LYS A 425 12.28 -12.19 -4.98
N ALA A 426 11.19 -11.57 -4.51
CA ALA A 426 9.85 -12.13 -4.60
C ALA A 426 9.40 -12.31 -6.06
N ASP A 427 9.65 -11.33 -6.94
CA ASP A 427 9.37 -11.43 -8.37
C ASP A 427 10.13 -12.60 -9.03
N VAL A 428 11.45 -12.63 -8.88
CA VAL A 428 12.32 -13.59 -9.57
C VAL A 428 12.12 -15.00 -9.01
N ALA A 429 11.97 -15.14 -7.69
CA ALA A 429 11.60 -16.40 -7.05
C ALA A 429 10.20 -16.86 -7.46
N GLY A 430 9.28 -15.94 -7.70
CA GLY A 430 7.95 -16.22 -8.20
C GLY A 430 8.02 -16.95 -9.54
N VAL A 431 8.73 -16.37 -10.52
CA VAL A 431 8.97 -16.99 -11.83
C VAL A 431 9.67 -18.34 -11.69
N TRP A 432 10.71 -18.43 -10.84
CA TRP A 432 11.46 -19.67 -10.60
C TRP A 432 10.58 -20.81 -10.04
N ASN A 433 9.62 -20.47 -9.19
CA ASN A 433 8.70 -21.42 -8.59
C ASN A 433 7.54 -21.80 -9.52
N ILE A 434 7.12 -20.92 -10.45
CA ILE A 434 6.23 -21.30 -11.55
C ILE A 434 6.94 -22.33 -12.45
N LEU A 435 8.22 -22.14 -12.77
CA LEU A 435 9.01 -23.12 -13.52
C LEU A 435 9.13 -24.46 -12.77
N LEU A 436 9.25 -24.45 -11.45
CA LEU A 436 9.17 -25.67 -10.64
C LEU A 436 7.81 -26.36 -10.80
N MET A 437 6.70 -25.61 -10.74
CA MET A 437 5.37 -26.19 -10.94
C MET A 437 5.21 -26.77 -12.34
N MET A 438 5.81 -26.15 -13.36
CA MET A 438 5.87 -26.70 -14.71
C MET A 438 6.64 -28.03 -14.76
N ARG A 439 7.81 -28.12 -14.11
CA ARG A 439 8.59 -29.37 -14.00
C ARG A 439 7.84 -30.48 -13.27
N LYS A 440 7.00 -30.13 -12.31
CA LYS A 440 6.16 -31.07 -11.55
C LYS A 440 4.85 -31.44 -12.26
N GLY A 441 4.54 -30.81 -13.40
CA GLY A 441 3.31 -31.05 -14.16
C GLY A 441 2.06 -30.38 -13.57
N GLU A 442 2.21 -29.49 -12.59
CA GLU A 442 1.11 -28.73 -11.98
C GLU A 442 0.68 -27.53 -12.82
N ILE A 443 1.57 -27.06 -13.71
CA ILE A 443 1.33 -26.03 -14.74
C ILE A 443 1.87 -26.59 -16.08
N PRO A 444 1.22 -26.37 -17.23
CA PRO A 444 1.71 -26.92 -18.50
C PRO A 444 3.08 -26.35 -18.90
N ALA A 445 4.08 -27.21 -19.06
CA ALA A 445 5.43 -26.78 -19.46
C ALA A 445 5.51 -26.14 -20.87
N ALA A 446 4.55 -26.47 -21.75
CA ALA A 446 4.44 -25.89 -23.08
C ALA A 446 4.08 -24.40 -23.06
N GLU A 447 3.62 -23.88 -21.91
CA GLU A 447 3.21 -22.49 -21.76
C GLU A 447 4.32 -21.59 -21.17
N LYS A 448 5.55 -22.09 -21.09
CA LYS A 448 6.72 -21.31 -20.66
C LYS A 448 6.92 -20.00 -21.44
N PRO A 449 6.70 -19.94 -22.77
CA PRO A 449 6.79 -18.68 -23.50
C PRO A 449 5.80 -17.61 -23.00
N GLN A 450 4.59 -18.00 -22.59
CA GLN A 450 3.57 -17.10 -22.04
C GLN A 450 3.98 -16.56 -20.66
N LEU A 451 4.59 -17.39 -19.82
CA LEU A 451 5.21 -16.95 -18.57
C LEU A 451 6.24 -15.84 -18.85
N PHE A 452 7.22 -16.09 -19.72
CA PHE A 452 8.29 -15.13 -19.94
C PHE A 452 7.85 -13.86 -20.65
N ALA A 453 6.93 -13.94 -21.62
CA ALA A 453 6.35 -12.77 -22.25
C ALA A 453 5.59 -11.89 -21.24
N THR A 454 4.83 -12.53 -20.34
CA THR A 454 4.06 -11.82 -19.30
C THR A 454 4.98 -11.20 -18.26
N TYR A 455 5.94 -11.96 -17.73
CA TYR A 455 6.96 -11.51 -16.78
C TYR A 455 7.73 -10.30 -17.31
N PHE A 456 8.28 -10.42 -18.53
CA PHE A 456 9.08 -9.37 -19.12
C PHE A 456 8.27 -8.09 -19.37
N THR A 457 7.03 -8.22 -19.87
CA THR A 457 6.13 -7.07 -20.00
C THR A 457 5.80 -6.47 -18.63
N GLY A 458 5.68 -7.31 -17.59
CA GLY A 458 5.46 -6.92 -16.21
C GLY A 458 6.55 -6.02 -15.63
N ILE A 459 7.80 -6.23 -16.01
CA ILE A 459 8.95 -5.37 -15.62
C ILE A 459 8.69 -3.92 -16.05
N PHE A 460 8.23 -3.68 -17.28
CA PHE A 460 7.92 -2.33 -17.77
C PHE A 460 6.73 -1.70 -17.02
N ARG A 461 5.72 -2.50 -16.65
CA ARG A 461 4.61 -2.03 -15.82
C ARG A 461 5.11 -1.56 -14.45
N ALA A 462 5.95 -2.35 -13.79
CA ALA A 462 6.46 -2.04 -12.46
C ALA A 462 7.35 -0.79 -12.45
N VAL A 463 8.21 -0.63 -13.45
CA VAL A 463 9.11 0.53 -13.58
C VAL A 463 8.33 1.83 -13.82
N ARG A 464 7.16 1.80 -14.46
CA ARG A 464 6.30 2.99 -14.67
C ARG A 464 5.76 3.61 -13.38
N PHE A 465 5.77 2.89 -12.27
CA PHE A 465 5.43 3.46 -10.96
C PHE A 465 6.54 4.33 -10.37
N GLY A 466 7.71 4.37 -11.01
CA GLY A 466 8.83 5.23 -10.67
C GLY A 466 9.99 4.47 -10.04
N ALA A 467 11.22 4.84 -10.40
CA ALA A 467 12.45 4.25 -9.89
C ALA A 467 12.78 4.68 -8.44
N VAL A 468 11.87 5.36 -7.74
CA VAL A 468 12.02 5.74 -6.33
C VAL A 468 11.35 4.71 -5.42
N GLU A 469 10.23 4.13 -5.87
CA GLU A 469 9.49 3.04 -5.22
C GLU A 469 10.30 1.74 -5.18
N ALA A 470 10.19 0.99 -4.08
CA ALA A 470 10.95 -0.25 -3.87
C ALA A 470 10.71 -1.26 -5.00
N HIS A 471 9.46 -1.43 -5.41
CA HIS A 471 9.06 -2.34 -6.49
C HIS A 471 9.62 -1.89 -7.86
N GLY A 472 9.56 -0.59 -8.18
CA GLY A 472 10.11 -0.04 -9.42
C GLY A 472 11.64 -0.17 -9.50
N LYS A 473 12.37 0.05 -8.40
CA LYS A 473 13.82 -0.19 -8.30
C LYS A 473 14.17 -1.66 -8.49
N GLY A 474 13.42 -2.56 -7.85
CA GLY A 474 13.58 -4.00 -7.98
C GLY A 474 13.38 -4.48 -9.43
N ALA A 475 12.39 -3.93 -10.14
CA ALA A 475 12.13 -4.23 -11.54
C ALA A 475 13.24 -3.69 -12.48
N ALA A 476 13.78 -2.51 -12.22
CA ALA A 476 14.93 -1.98 -12.98
C ALA A 476 16.17 -2.87 -12.82
N LEU A 477 16.42 -3.41 -11.62
CA LEU A 477 17.45 -4.42 -11.37
C LEU A 477 17.23 -5.66 -12.24
N GLN A 478 16.01 -6.20 -12.25
CA GLN A 478 15.67 -7.37 -13.05
C GLN A 478 15.93 -7.11 -14.54
N TYR A 479 15.51 -5.95 -15.06
CA TYR A 479 15.75 -5.54 -16.45
C TYR A 479 17.24 -5.60 -16.82
N ALA A 480 18.09 -4.83 -16.13
CA ALA A 480 19.49 -4.68 -16.53
C ALA A 480 20.28 -5.99 -16.37
N TYR A 481 20.00 -6.75 -15.31
CA TYR A 481 20.67 -8.02 -15.08
C TYR A 481 20.31 -9.05 -16.16
N LEU A 482 19.02 -9.17 -16.49
CA LEU A 482 18.56 -10.12 -17.50
C LEU A 482 19.02 -9.71 -18.92
N LEU A 483 19.13 -8.41 -19.20
CA LEU A 483 19.74 -7.91 -20.43
C LEU A 483 21.21 -8.36 -20.56
N ASP A 484 22.01 -8.20 -19.49
CA ASP A 484 23.42 -8.63 -19.47
C ASP A 484 23.58 -10.14 -19.65
N LYS A 485 22.64 -10.93 -19.12
CA LYS A 485 22.58 -12.38 -19.34
C LYS A 485 22.08 -12.77 -20.73
N GLY A 486 21.69 -11.81 -21.57
CA GLY A 486 21.16 -12.05 -22.90
C GLY A 486 19.80 -12.74 -22.92
N ALA A 487 19.02 -12.62 -21.83
CA ALA A 487 17.67 -13.17 -21.71
C ALA A 487 16.69 -12.55 -22.72
N PHE A 488 17.01 -11.35 -23.18
CA PHE A 488 16.32 -10.67 -24.27
C PHE A 488 17.32 -9.77 -25.01
N ARG A 489 16.93 -9.32 -26.19
CA ARG A 489 17.68 -8.33 -27.00
C ARG A 489 16.73 -7.30 -27.57
N TRP A 490 17.27 -6.12 -27.88
CA TRP A 490 16.58 -5.16 -28.72
C TRP A 490 16.73 -5.56 -30.20
N ASP A 491 15.64 -5.50 -30.95
CA ASP A 491 15.61 -5.63 -32.40
C ASP A 491 15.47 -4.24 -33.03
N GLU A 492 16.55 -3.75 -33.64
CA GLU A 492 16.59 -2.41 -34.24
C GLU A 492 15.64 -2.24 -35.42
N ALA A 493 15.34 -3.32 -36.16
CA ALA A 493 14.47 -3.24 -37.32
C ALA A 493 12.99 -3.17 -36.88
N ALA A 494 12.63 -3.93 -35.85
CA ALA A 494 11.28 -3.91 -35.30
C ALA A 494 11.04 -2.76 -34.30
N GLY A 495 12.11 -2.23 -33.70
CA GLY A 495 12.02 -1.30 -32.58
C GLY A 495 11.31 -1.94 -31.38
N ARG A 496 11.61 -3.22 -31.11
CA ARG A 496 10.97 -4.07 -30.10
C ARG A 496 11.97 -5.03 -29.48
N TYR A 497 11.62 -5.60 -28.34
CA TYR A 497 12.41 -6.63 -27.68
C TYR A 497 12.02 -8.03 -28.16
N VAL A 498 13.01 -8.91 -28.17
CA VAL A 498 12.85 -10.35 -28.42
C VAL A 498 13.45 -11.12 -27.25
N ILE A 499 12.63 -11.94 -26.59
CA ILE A 499 13.00 -12.83 -25.49
C ILE A 499 13.67 -14.10 -26.04
N ASP A 500 14.72 -14.56 -25.35
CA ASP A 500 15.30 -15.89 -25.50
C ASP A 500 14.94 -16.72 -24.25
N ASP A 501 13.99 -17.65 -24.39
CA ASP A 501 13.46 -18.42 -23.26
C ASP A 501 14.53 -19.19 -22.48
N ALA A 502 15.53 -19.74 -23.16
CA ALA A 502 16.58 -20.53 -22.52
C ALA A 502 17.50 -19.64 -21.68
N ARG A 503 17.85 -18.47 -22.22
CA ARG A 503 18.66 -17.48 -21.50
C ARG A 503 17.87 -16.76 -20.42
N MET A 504 16.56 -16.56 -20.61
CA MET A 504 15.66 -16.04 -19.58
C MET A 504 15.61 -16.97 -18.37
N GLU A 505 15.40 -18.28 -18.59
CA GLU A 505 15.41 -19.26 -17.49
C GLU A 505 16.75 -19.28 -16.73
N ALA A 506 17.87 -19.24 -17.46
CA ALA A 506 19.21 -19.20 -16.85
C ALA A 506 19.47 -17.87 -16.10
N GLY A 507 19.05 -16.74 -16.67
CA GLY A 507 19.18 -15.41 -16.08
C GLY A 507 18.36 -15.27 -14.80
N VAL A 508 17.11 -15.76 -14.79
CA VAL A 508 16.25 -15.81 -13.59
C VAL A 508 16.91 -16.62 -12.47
N ARG A 509 17.46 -17.79 -12.79
CA ARG A 509 18.18 -18.62 -11.81
C ARG A 509 19.38 -17.87 -11.21
N ASP A 510 20.22 -17.30 -12.06
CA ASP A 510 21.45 -16.62 -11.63
C ASP A 510 21.14 -15.36 -10.81
N LEU A 511 20.16 -14.56 -11.25
CA LEU A 511 19.71 -13.37 -10.51
C LEU A 511 19.17 -13.75 -9.12
N LEU A 512 18.34 -14.80 -9.05
CA LEU A 512 17.80 -15.27 -7.79
C LEU A 512 18.92 -15.76 -6.85
N HIS A 513 19.92 -16.47 -7.37
CA HIS A 513 21.09 -16.88 -6.60
C HIS A 513 21.81 -15.67 -5.99
N ASP A 514 22.16 -14.69 -6.82
CA ASP A 514 22.92 -13.51 -6.38
C ASP A 514 22.15 -12.72 -5.30
N ILE A 515 20.85 -12.50 -5.50
CA ILE A 515 19.98 -11.82 -4.52
C ILE A 515 19.94 -12.59 -3.20
N LEU A 516 19.70 -13.90 -3.24
CA LEU A 516 19.60 -14.72 -2.03
C LEU A 516 20.92 -14.79 -1.28
N MET A 517 22.07 -14.76 -1.97
CA MET A 517 23.38 -14.76 -1.33
C MET A 517 23.67 -13.42 -0.63
N LEU A 518 23.25 -12.29 -1.19
CA LEU A 518 23.31 -10.99 -0.50
C LEU A 518 22.49 -11.00 0.79
N GLN A 519 21.27 -11.56 0.73
CA GLN A 519 20.41 -11.71 1.92
C GLN A 519 21.01 -12.68 2.95
N ALA A 520 21.49 -13.85 2.51
CA ALA A 520 22.06 -14.88 3.38
C ALA A 520 23.26 -14.39 4.20
N HIS A 521 24.06 -13.49 3.61
CA HIS A 521 25.21 -12.88 4.27
C HIS A 521 24.88 -11.60 5.03
N GLY A 522 23.66 -11.06 4.91
CA GLY A 522 23.33 -9.73 5.43
C GLY A 522 24.25 -8.65 4.87
N ASP A 523 24.69 -8.81 3.61
CA ASP A 523 25.74 -7.97 3.02
C ASP A 523 25.15 -6.64 2.53
N TYR A 524 25.03 -5.68 3.45
CA TYR A 524 24.55 -4.33 3.16
C TYR A 524 25.40 -3.63 2.08
N ALA A 525 26.72 -3.73 2.17
CA ALA A 525 27.63 -3.02 1.24
C ALA A 525 27.58 -3.66 -0.16
N GLY A 526 27.56 -5.00 -0.22
CA GLY A 526 27.36 -5.74 -1.46
C GLY A 526 26.00 -5.47 -2.07
N THR A 527 24.94 -5.39 -1.27
CA THR A 527 23.58 -5.08 -1.75
C THR A 527 23.54 -3.69 -2.36
N LYS A 528 24.10 -2.68 -1.68
CA LYS A 528 24.19 -1.33 -2.23
C LYS A 528 24.94 -1.30 -3.55
N ALA A 529 26.11 -1.94 -3.63
CA ALA A 529 26.89 -2.01 -4.87
C ALA A 529 26.16 -2.77 -6.00
N PHE A 530 25.41 -3.81 -5.66
CA PHE A 530 24.61 -4.59 -6.60
C PHE A 530 23.46 -3.76 -7.17
N MET A 531 22.72 -3.05 -6.31
CA MET A 531 21.66 -2.13 -6.71
C MET A 531 22.21 -0.96 -7.54
N ASP A 532 23.31 -0.34 -7.11
CA ASP A 532 23.97 0.76 -7.83
C ASP A 532 24.43 0.34 -9.23
N LYS A 533 24.77 -0.94 -9.42
CA LYS A 533 25.15 -1.49 -10.71
C LYS A 533 23.93 -1.72 -11.60
N TRP A 534 22.91 -2.39 -11.07
CA TRP A 534 21.87 -3.01 -11.89
C TRP A 534 20.52 -2.31 -11.88
N ALA A 535 20.17 -1.51 -10.86
CA ALA A 535 18.86 -0.85 -10.79
C ALA A 535 18.79 0.37 -11.74
N LYS A 536 18.95 0.13 -13.05
CA LYS A 536 19.07 1.13 -14.11
C LYS A 536 18.38 0.65 -15.38
N LEU A 537 17.90 1.60 -16.17
CA LEU A 537 17.36 1.35 -17.49
C LEU A 537 18.36 1.85 -18.54
N ASP A 538 18.32 1.26 -19.72
CA ASP A 538 19.02 1.80 -20.90
C ASP A 538 18.08 2.73 -21.70
N ALA A 539 18.64 3.36 -22.74
CA ALA A 539 17.89 4.28 -23.58
C ALA A 539 16.73 3.62 -24.34
N HIS A 540 16.81 2.32 -24.64
CA HIS A 540 15.73 1.61 -25.32
C HIS A 540 14.54 1.41 -24.37
N ALA A 541 14.81 1.05 -23.11
CA ALA A 541 13.77 0.89 -22.10
C ALA A 541 13.11 2.23 -21.76
N GLU A 542 13.90 3.28 -21.59
CA GLU A 542 13.39 4.64 -21.38
C GLU A 542 12.51 5.10 -22.56
N ALA A 543 12.94 4.87 -23.80
CA ALA A 543 12.16 5.19 -24.99
C ALA A 543 10.87 4.35 -25.10
N ALA A 544 10.94 3.05 -24.78
CA ALA A 544 9.77 2.19 -24.74
C ALA A 544 8.75 2.69 -23.72
N ILE A 545 9.18 3.03 -22.50
CA ILE A 545 8.33 3.61 -21.45
C ILE A 545 7.74 4.94 -21.89
N ALA A 546 8.54 5.83 -22.47
CA ALA A 546 8.07 7.12 -22.97
C ALA A 546 6.99 6.97 -24.06
N SER A 547 7.06 5.89 -24.87
CA SER A 547 6.03 5.58 -25.88
C SER A 547 4.69 5.12 -25.29
N MET A 548 4.64 4.76 -24.01
CA MET A 548 3.43 4.27 -23.33
C MET A 548 2.51 5.38 -22.84
N GLY A 549 2.73 6.64 -23.25
CA GLY A 549 1.92 7.79 -22.82
C GLY A 549 0.43 7.67 -23.14
N SER A 550 0.05 6.87 -24.14
CA SER A 550 -1.36 6.56 -24.45
C SER A 550 -1.97 5.47 -23.59
N LEU A 551 -1.15 4.71 -22.85
CA LEU A 551 -1.64 3.69 -21.91
C LEU A 551 -1.88 4.33 -20.54
N PRO A 552 -2.99 3.99 -19.88
CA PRO A 552 -3.17 4.38 -18.49
C PRO A 552 -1.99 3.86 -17.65
N VAL A 553 -1.65 4.61 -16.60
CA VAL A 553 -0.72 4.16 -15.55
C VAL A 553 -1.42 3.13 -14.69
N ASP A 554 -2.68 3.40 -14.32
CA ASP A 554 -3.50 2.45 -13.57
C ASP A 554 -5.00 2.59 -13.85
N ILE A 555 -5.86 1.98 -13.04
CA ILE A 555 -7.32 2.04 -13.17
C ILE A 555 -7.97 2.85 -12.05
N ARG A 556 -9.13 3.43 -12.33
CA ARG A 556 -10.08 3.98 -11.36
C ARG A 556 -11.33 3.10 -11.35
N PRO A 557 -11.49 2.21 -10.37
CA PRO A 557 -12.68 1.39 -10.24
C PRO A 557 -13.93 2.24 -9.95
N ILE A 558 -15.05 1.89 -10.57
CA ILE A 558 -16.38 2.36 -10.19
C ILE A 558 -17.19 1.14 -9.79
N TYR A 559 -17.43 1.02 -8.50
CA TYR A 559 -18.24 -0.03 -7.90
C TYR A 559 -19.72 0.39 -7.82
N PRO A 560 -20.66 -0.56 -7.78
CA PRO A 560 -22.05 -0.26 -7.51
C PRO A 560 -22.27 0.12 -6.04
N ASP A 561 -23.16 1.08 -5.78
CA ASP A 561 -23.51 1.51 -4.40
C ASP A 561 -24.20 0.39 -3.58
N ALA A 562 -24.72 -0.65 -4.25
CA ALA A 562 -25.32 -1.84 -3.65
C ALA A 562 -25.41 -3.00 -4.68
N ILE A 563 -25.54 -4.24 -4.21
CA ILE A 563 -25.70 -5.47 -5.01
C ILE A 563 -26.96 -6.29 -4.67
#